data_AF-A0A202DIM3-F1
#
_entry.id   AF-A0A202DIM3-F1
#
_cell.length_a   1.000
_cell.length_b   1.000
_cell.length_c   1.000
_cell.angle_alpha   90.00
_cell.angle_beta   90.00
_cell.angle_gamma   90.00
#
_symmetry.space_group_name_H-M   'P 1'
#
loop_
_entity.id
_entity.type
_entity.pdbx_description
1 polymer ?
#
loop_
_entity_poly.entity_id
_entity_poly.type
_entity_poly.pdbx_seq_one_letter_code
_entity_poly.pdbx_strand_id
1 'polypeptide(L)'
;MVRTLSRTAAGLLLLICIAGIIHGSVAASSHAIYKAVRYRPENEVTRAPLENSNRAEKSYSLYPYNYYFCIWTAENCWYNRHDDDGGEIETRVLAAERWCDRGLELNSRKSQLRLLKARLMARRDARKAAEYWREYVDWDFWDSFNHAALAELYAAAGDIESAMNQLKWLTKPSDLEYARNEINAAWKREMSGNPGK
;
A
#
# COMPACT_ATOMS: atom_id res chain seq x y z
N MET A 1 32.60 14.67 44.36
CA MET A 1 32.36 13.70 43.27
C MET A 1 30.91 13.20 43.22
N VAL A 2 30.27 12.84 44.34
CA VAL A 2 28.87 12.34 44.36
C VAL A 2 27.82 13.40 43.95
N ARG A 3 27.97 14.66 44.38
CA ARG A 3 27.01 15.75 44.06
C ARG A 3 26.99 16.15 42.57
N THR A 4 28.11 16.03 41.88
CA THR A 4 28.21 16.33 40.44
C THR A 4 27.54 15.26 39.59
N LEU A 5 27.67 13.97 39.97
CA LEU A 5 27.02 12.85 39.29
C LEU A 5 25.47 12.94 39.36
N SER A 6 24.94 13.42 40.47
CA SER A 6 23.50 13.59 40.68
C SER A 6 22.89 14.70 39.79
N ARG A 7 23.61 15.81 39.58
CA ARG A 7 23.16 16.91 38.71
C ARG A 7 23.16 16.51 37.23
N THR A 8 24.18 15.78 36.78
CA THR A 8 24.26 15.28 35.40
C THR A 8 23.15 14.27 35.11
N ALA A 9 22.85 13.37 36.05
CA ALA A 9 21.75 12.41 35.91
C ALA A 9 20.38 13.11 35.85
N ALA A 10 20.14 14.10 36.73
CA ALA A 10 18.90 14.88 36.71
C ALA A 10 18.72 15.67 35.39
N GLY A 11 19.80 16.27 34.88
CA GLY A 11 19.78 16.96 33.59
C GLY A 11 19.45 16.03 32.42
N LEU A 12 20.04 14.83 32.38
CA LEU A 12 19.77 13.83 31.35
C LEU A 12 18.31 13.35 31.40
N LEU A 13 17.79 13.06 32.59
CA LEU A 13 16.39 12.67 32.77
C LEU A 13 15.43 13.76 32.27
N LEU A 14 15.69 15.02 32.60
CA LEU A 14 14.88 16.15 32.12
C LEU A 14 14.89 16.24 30.59
N LEU A 15 16.05 16.07 29.95
CA LEU A 15 16.14 16.07 28.48
C LEU A 15 15.35 14.92 27.85
N ILE A 16 15.41 13.72 28.44
CA ILE A 16 14.62 12.56 27.98
C ILE A 16 13.11 12.85 28.12
N CYS A 17 12.68 13.44 29.24
CA CYS A 17 11.28 13.81 29.44
C CYS A 17 10.81 14.86 28.43
N ILE A 18 11.60 15.91 28.19
CA ILE A 18 11.28 16.94 27.19
C ILE A 18 11.20 16.32 25.79
N ALA A 19 12.18 15.51 25.40
CA ALA A 19 12.18 14.82 24.12
C ALA A 19 10.95 13.91 23.96
N GLY A 20 10.57 13.19 25.03
CA GLY A 20 9.36 12.36 25.06
C GLY A 20 8.06 13.15 24.89
N ILE A 21 7.94 14.32 25.55
CA ILE A 21 6.78 15.20 25.40
C ILE A 21 6.68 15.72 23.96
N ILE A 22 7.79 16.23 23.40
CA ILE A 22 7.83 16.72 22.02
C ILE A 22 7.43 15.61 21.04
N HIS A 23 8.03 14.43 21.20
CA HIS A 23 7.72 13.26 20.36
C HIS A 23 6.23 12.87 20.46
N GLY A 24 5.69 12.79 21.68
CA GLY A 24 4.27 12.47 21.92
C GLY A 24 3.33 13.49 21.29
N SER A 25 3.60 14.79 21.43
CA SER A 25 2.79 15.86 20.83
C SER A 25 2.81 15.82 19.31
N VAL A 26 3.96 15.56 18.70
CA VAL A 26 4.12 15.43 17.25
C VAL A 26 3.38 14.20 16.72
N ALA A 27 3.55 13.04 17.36
CA ALA A 27 2.85 11.81 17.00
C ALA A 27 1.32 11.96 17.16
N ALA A 28 0.85 12.57 18.24
CA ALA A 28 -0.57 12.85 18.46
C ALA A 28 -1.14 13.78 17.38
N SER A 29 -0.40 14.81 16.98
CA SER A 29 -0.80 15.74 15.93
C SER A 29 -0.89 15.06 14.56
N SER A 30 0.10 14.23 14.20
CA SER A 30 0.06 13.40 12.99
C SER A 30 -1.14 12.44 13.01
N HIS A 31 -1.39 11.78 14.15
CA HIS A 31 -2.53 10.87 14.30
C HIS A 31 -3.89 11.58 14.21
N ALA A 32 -3.99 12.81 14.71
CA ALA A 32 -5.19 13.63 14.57
C ALA A 32 -5.48 13.97 13.11
N ILE A 33 -4.44 14.35 12.33
CA ILE A 33 -4.58 14.58 10.89
C ILE A 33 -5.00 13.28 10.18
N TYR A 34 -4.37 12.15 10.51
CA TYR A 34 -4.74 10.85 9.97
C TYR A 34 -6.21 10.52 10.22
N LYS A 35 -6.69 10.68 11.47
CA LYS A 35 -8.10 10.44 11.81
C LYS A 35 -9.03 11.37 11.04
N ALA A 36 -8.69 12.65 10.97
CA ALA A 36 -9.46 13.66 10.25
C ALA A 36 -9.48 13.45 8.73
N VAL A 37 -8.56 12.65 8.18
CA VAL A 37 -8.52 12.30 6.76
C VAL A 37 -9.24 10.96 6.52
N ARG A 38 -8.96 9.93 7.34
CA ARG A 38 -9.49 8.57 7.15
C ARG A 38 -10.96 8.41 7.55
N TYR A 39 -11.41 9.10 8.58
CA TYR A 39 -12.74 8.90 9.18
C TYR A 39 -13.68 10.09 8.94
N ARG A 40 -13.54 10.78 7.81
CA ARG A 40 -14.54 11.81 7.45
C ARG A 40 -15.89 11.17 7.17
N PRO A 41 -17.00 11.88 7.47
CA PRO A 41 -18.31 11.38 7.12
C PRO A 41 -18.46 11.29 5.59
N GLU A 42 -19.17 10.27 5.10
CA GLU A 42 -19.26 9.90 3.68
C GLU A 42 -19.74 11.04 2.76
N ASN A 43 -20.57 11.95 3.28
CA ASN A 43 -21.05 13.13 2.57
C ASN A 43 -19.95 14.19 2.30
N GLU A 44 -18.79 14.07 2.95
CA GLU A 44 -17.60 14.89 2.72
C GLU A 44 -16.48 14.16 1.94
N VAL A 45 -16.70 12.88 1.59
CA VAL A 45 -15.72 12.02 0.90
C VAL A 45 -15.61 12.36 -0.60
N THR A 46 -16.49 13.23 -1.12
CA THR A 46 -16.52 13.70 -2.51
C THR A 46 -15.38 14.64 -2.91
N ARG A 47 -14.22 14.62 -2.23
CA ARG A 47 -13.03 15.39 -2.63
C ARG A 47 -11.84 14.50 -2.99
N ALA A 48 -11.19 14.90 -4.09
CA ALA A 48 -10.18 14.19 -4.86
C ALA A 48 -9.13 13.45 -4.01
N PRO A 49 -8.78 12.19 -4.34
CA PRO A 49 -7.69 11.44 -3.69
C PRO A 49 -6.36 12.21 -3.53
N LEU A 50 -6.12 13.20 -4.39
CA LEU A 50 -4.96 14.09 -4.33
C LEU A 50 -5.00 15.08 -3.17
N GLU A 51 -6.17 15.60 -2.77
CA GLU A 51 -6.29 16.44 -1.57
C GLU A 51 -5.91 15.64 -0.33
N ASN A 52 -6.37 14.38 -0.25
CA ASN A 52 -6.00 13.47 0.82
C ASN A 52 -4.50 13.17 0.82
N SER A 53 -3.89 12.98 -0.36
CA SER A 53 -2.43 12.87 -0.49
C SER A 53 -1.70 14.12 0.01
N ASN A 54 -2.17 15.33 -0.30
CA ASN A 54 -1.53 16.58 0.16
C ASN A 54 -1.63 16.76 1.69
N ARG A 55 -2.78 16.42 2.28
CA ARG A 55 -2.92 16.37 3.75
C ARG A 55 -2.03 15.29 4.34
N ALA A 56 -1.80 14.20 3.60
CA ALA A 56 -0.92 13.15 4.04
C ALA A 56 0.54 13.59 4.11
N GLU A 57 1.01 14.42 3.18
CA GLU A 57 2.36 15.02 3.23
C GLU A 57 2.58 15.79 4.53
N LYS A 58 1.59 16.58 4.98
CA LYS A 58 1.68 17.35 6.23
C LYS A 58 1.79 16.45 7.46
N SER A 59 1.08 15.33 7.49
CA SER A 59 1.17 14.40 8.62
C SER A 59 2.46 13.57 8.58
N TYR A 60 2.93 13.20 7.38
CA TYR A 60 4.20 12.51 7.20
C TYR A 60 5.40 13.39 7.59
N SER A 61 5.38 14.68 7.27
CA SER A 61 6.45 15.61 7.68
C SER A 61 6.55 15.80 9.19
N LEU A 62 5.43 15.62 9.91
CA LEU A 62 5.42 15.61 11.37
C LEU A 62 5.93 14.27 11.91
N TYR A 63 5.45 13.15 11.38
CA TYR A 63 5.79 11.82 11.90
C TYR A 63 5.95 10.80 10.77
N PRO A 64 7.18 10.65 10.21
CA PRO A 64 7.41 9.83 9.03
C PRO A 64 7.42 8.33 9.30
N TYR A 65 7.21 7.91 10.55
CA TYR A 65 7.28 6.49 10.95
C TYR A 65 5.93 5.77 10.91
N ASN A 66 4.84 6.46 10.54
CA ASN A 66 3.50 5.86 10.45
C ASN A 66 3.23 5.28 9.05
N TYR A 67 3.70 4.06 8.82
CA TYR A 67 3.49 3.38 7.53
C TYR A 67 2.03 3.02 7.25
N TYR A 68 1.14 2.95 8.25
CA TYR A 68 -0.30 2.73 8.02
C TYR A 68 -0.94 3.86 7.22
N PHE A 69 -0.41 5.07 7.38
CA PHE A 69 -0.90 6.19 6.61
C PHE A 69 -0.44 6.13 5.16
N CYS A 70 0.77 5.61 4.92
CA CYS A 70 1.25 5.32 3.57
C CYS A 70 0.36 4.28 2.87
N ILE A 71 -0.03 3.21 3.57
CA ILE A 71 -1.01 2.21 3.06
C ILE A 71 -2.29 2.89 2.61
N TRP A 72 -2.93 3.61 3.54
CA TRP A 72 -4.23 4.20 3.27
C TRP A 72 -4.17 5.21 2.12
N THR A 73 -3.17 6.09 2.07
CA THR A 73 -3.06 7.08 1.01
C THR A 73 -2.75 6.44 -0.34
N ALA A 74 -1.89 5.43 -0.37
CA ALA A 74 -1.57 4.71 -1.60
C ALA A 74 -2.78 3.96 -2.16
N GLU A 75 -3.51 3.24 -1.31
CA GLU A 75 -4.76 2.55 -1.66
C GLU A 75 -5.82 3.55 -2.12
N ASN A 76 -6.00 4.65 -1.40
CA ASN A 76 -6.98 5.68 -1.75
C ASN A 76 -6.68 6.30 -3.11
N CYS A 77 -5.42 6.58 -3.44
CA CYS A 77 -5.04 7.09 -4.75
C CYS A 77 -5.23 6.04 -5.85
N TRP A 78 -4.93 4.77 -5.56
CA TRP A 78 -5.04 3.69 -6.54
C TRP A 78 -6.48 3.30 -6.85
N TYR A 79 -7.28 2.97 -5.84
CA TYR A 79 -8.62 2.43 -6.04
C TYR A 79 -9.61 3.49 -6.56
N ASN A 80 -9.41 4.76 -6.20
CA ASN A 80 -10.21 5.89 -6.67
C ASN A 80 -9.57 6.64 -7.87
N ARG A 81 -8.66 5.97 -8.60
CA ARG A 81 -7.94 6.61 -9.71
C ARG A 81 -8.85 6.96 -10.89
N HIS A 82 -9.97 6.26 -11.03
CA HIS A 82 -10.91 6.39 -12.14
C HIS A 82 -12.14 7.24 -11.80
N ASP A 83 -12.19 7.86 -10.63
CA ASP A 83 -13.32 8.71 -10.23
C ASP A 83 -13.44 9.92 -11.18
N ASP A 84 -14.67 10.32 -11.49
CA ASP A 84 -15.03 11.29 -12.54
C ASP A 84 -14.74 12.78 -12.17
N ASP A 85 -13.92 13.04 -11.15
CA ASP A 85 -13.66 14.37 -10.58
C ASP A 85 -12.52 15.14 -11.28
N GLY A 86 -12.28 14.88 -12.57
CA GLY A 86 -11.41 15.75 -13.39
C GLY A 86 -10.18 15.11 -14.04
N GLY A 87 -10.13 13.77 -14.17
CA GLY A 87 -9.25 13.12 -15.17
C GLY A 87 -7.76 12.99 -14.82
N GLU A 88 -7.38 13.11 -13.55
CA GLU A 88 -5.97 12.99 -13.12
C GLU A 88 -5.54 11.53 -12.79
N ILE A 89 -5.88 10.56 -13.65
CA ILE A 89 -5.56 9.14 -13.43
C ILE A 89 -4.06 8.96 -13.19
N GLU A 90 -3.22 9.53 -14.05
CA GLU A 90 -1.76 9.39 -13.96
C GLU A 90 -1.19 10.08 -12.72
N THR A 91 -1.68 11.27 -12.34
CA THR A 91 -1.25 11.95 -11.11
C THR A 91 -1.54 11.08 -9.88
N ARG A 92 -2.72 10.47 -9.82
CA ARG A 92 -3.12 9.58 -8.71
C ARG A 92 -2.27 8.32 -8.67
N VAL A 93 -1.93 7.77 -9.82
CA VAL A 93 -1.08 6.58 -9.91
C VAL A 93 0.34 6.89 -9.46
N LEU A 94 0.89 8.04 -9.87
CA LEU A 94 2.18 8.52 -9.37
C LEU A 94 2.14 8.78 -7.86
N ALA A 95 1.04 9.34 -7.33
CA ALA A 95 0.87 9.50 -5.89
C ALA A 95 0.81 8.15 -5.16
N ALA A 96 0.05 7.19 -5.70
CA ALA A 96 -0.04 5.84 -5.16
C ALA A 96 1.35 5.17 -5.10
N GLU A 97 2.14 5.28 -6.17
CA GLU A 97 3.49 4.73 -6.22
C GLU A 97 4.42 5.38 -5.18
N ARG A 98 4.45 6.71 -5.09
CA ARG A 98 5.28 7.41 -4.09
C ARG A 98 4.95 7.00 -2.67
N TRP A 99 3.65 6.93 -2.33
CA TRP A 99 3.22 6.52 -0.99
C TRP A 99 3.47 5.04 -0.72
N CYS A 100 3.35 4.20 -1.75
CA CYS A 100 3.70 2.80 -1.67
C CYS A 100 5.19 2.62 -1.33
N ASP A 101 6.08 3.32 -2.06
CA ASP A 101 7.53 3.24 -1.86
C ASP A 101 7.93 3.72 -0.46
N ARG A 102 7.43 4.88 -0.01
CA ARG A 102 7.64 5.37 1.37
C ARG A 102 7.19 4.37 2.43
N GLY A 103 6.04 3.74 2.22
CA GLY A 103 5.54 2.74 3.17
C GLY A 103 6.42 1.48 3.21
N LEU A 104 6.97 1.07 2.06
CA LEU A 104 7.89 -0.07 1.94
C LEU A 104 9.29 0.22 2.49
N GLU A 105 9.75 1.48 2.46
CA GLU A 105 10.97 1.90 3.17
C GLU A 105 10.87 1.69 4.68
N LEU A 106 9.67 1.90 5.25
CA LEU A 106 9.39 1.71 6.68
C LEU A 106 9.08 0.25 7.02
N ASN A 107 8.39 -0.47 6.13
CA ASN A 107 8.05 -1.88 6.31
C ASN A 107 8.05 -2.62 4.96
N SER A 108 9.21 -3.15 4.59
CA SER A 108 9.47 -3.78 3.29
C SER A 108 8.72 -5.09 3.04
N ARG A 109 8.07 -5.64 4.08
CA ARG A 109 7.30 -6.89 4.02
C ARG A 109 5.80 -6.69 4.19
N LYS A 110 5.30 -5.44 4.17
CA LYS A 110 3.86 -5.19 4.32
C LYS A 110 3.12 -5.66 3.06
N SER A 111 2.39 -6.78 3.16
CA SER A 111 1.66 -7.42 2.05
C SER A 111 0.81 -6.45 1.22
N GLN A 112 0.00 -5.61 1.88
CA GLN A 112 -0.86 -4.62 1.20
C GLN A 112 -0.05 -3.72 0.26
N LEU A 113 1.08 -3.19 0.74
CA LEU A 113 1.92 -2.30 -0.05
C LEU A 113 2.65 -3.05 -1.16
N ARG A 114 3.18 -4.24 -0.88
CA ARG A 114 3.86 -5.05 -1.89
C ARG A 114 2.91 -5.46 -3.01
N LEU A 115 1.68 -5.86 -2.69
CA LEU A 115 0.67 -6.20 -3.69
C LEU A 115 0.31 -4.96 -4.52
N LEU A 116 0.11 -3.82 -3.86
CA LEU A 116 -0.15 -2.57 -4.56
C LEU A 116 1.02 -2.16 -5.48
N LYS A 117 2.27 -2.31 -5.04
CA LYS A 117 3.46 -2.08 -5.87
C LYS A 117 3.48 -3.02 -7.07
N ALA A 118 3.19 -4.30 -6.88
CA ALA A 118 3.10 -5.26 -7.98
C ALA A 118 2.04 -4.82 -9.02
N ARG A 119 0.84 -4.44 -8.58
CA ARG A 119 -0.22 -3.93 -9.47
C ARG A 119 0.17 -2.64 -10.20
N LEU A 120 0.87 -1.72 -9.52
CA LEU A 120 1.42 -0.50 -10.13
C LEU A 120 2.50 -0.84 -11.17
N MET A 121 3.37 -1.81 -10.89
CA MET A 121 4.37 -2.31 -11.83
C MET A 121 3.73 -3.00 -13.03
N ALA A 122 2.62 -3.73 -12.82
CA ALA A 122 1.96 -4.51 -13.86
C ALA A 122 1.42 -3.63 -15.01
N ARG A 123 1.15 -2.35 -14.73
CA ARG A 123 0.79 -1.36 -15.75
C ARG A 123 1.89 -1.09 -16.77
N ARG A 124 3.15 -1.38 -16.42
CA ARG A 124 4.33 -1.13 -17.27
C ARG A 124 4.93 -2.44 -17.76
N ASP A 125 4.95 -3.45 -16.88
CA ASP A 125 5.56 -4.74 -17.12
C ASP A 125 4.91 -5.78 -16.20
N ALA A 126 3.85 -6.42 -16.71
CA ALA A 126 3.09 -7.44 -15.96
C ALA A 126 3.96 -8.65 -15.58
N ARG A 127 4.96 -9.01 -16.39
CA ARG A 127 5.82 -10.15 -16.12
C ARG A 127 6.74 -9.85 -14.92
N LYS A 128 7.38 -8.67 -14.89
CA LYS A 128 8.16 -8.23 -13.71
C LYS A 128 7.30 -8.06 -12.46
N ALA A 129 6.06 -7.62 -12.61
CA ALA A 129 5.13 -7.52 -11.49
C ALA A 129 4.82 -8.89 -10.87
N ALA A 130 4.57 -9.90 -11.71
CA ALA A 130 4.36 -11.28 -11.26
C ALA A 130 5.60 -11.84 -10.56
N GLU A 131 6.80 -11.60 -11.11
CA GLU A 131 8.07 -11.99 -10.47
C GLU A 131 8.25 -11.33 -9.10
N TYR A 132 8.03 -10.02 -9.01
CA TYR A 132 8.13 -9.26 -7.76
C TYR A 132 7.17 -9.75 -6.68
N TRP A 133 5.93 -10.09 -7.06
CA TRP A 133 4.95 -10.62 -6.12
C TRP A 133 5.23 -12.07 -5.73
N ARG A 134 5.68 -12.90 -6.68
CA ARG A 134 6.09 -14.28 -6.41
C ARG A 134 7.15 -14.35 -5.31
N GLU A 135 8.15 -13.47 -5.32
CA GLU A 135 9.16 -13.41 -4.24
C GLU A 135 8.53 -13.20 -2.85
N TYR A 136 7.43 -12.45 -2.78
CA TYR A 136 6.68 -12.29 -1.52
C TYR A 136 5.88 -13.54 -1.18
N VAL A 137 5.20 -14.15 -2.16
CA VAL A 137 4.45 -15.40 -1.97
C VAL A 137 5.37 -16.52 -1.50
N ASP A 138 6.60 -16.62 -2.00
CA ASP A 138 7.57 -17.63 -1.55
C ASP A 138 7.89 -17.49 -0.04
N TRP A 139 7.83 -16.26 0.48
CA TRP A 139 8.02 -16.00 1.92
C TRP A 139 6.75 -16.26 2.75
N ASP A 140 5.57 -15.95 2.21
CA ASP A 140 4.26 -15.99 2.88
C ASP A 140 3.29 -16.93 2.13
N PHE A 141 3.76 -18.14 1.82
CA PHE A 141 3.11 -19.06 0.88
C PHE A 141 1.80 -19.65 1.41
N TRP A 142 1.58 -19.62 2.72
CA TRP A 142 0.43 -20.25 3.35
C TRP A 142 -0.86 -19.44 3.20
N ASP A 143 -0.79 -18.16 2.84
CA ASP A 143 -2.00 -17.36 2.63
C ASP A 143 -2.58 -17.63 1.24
N SER A 144 -3.77 -18.24 1.22
CA SER A 144 -4.59 -18.46 0.02
C SER A 144 -4.72 -17.21 -0.85
N PHE A 145 -4.87 -16.02 -0.24
CA PHE A 145 -5.05 -14.79 -1.01
C PHE A 145 -3.77 -14.38 -1.77
N ASN A 146 -2.58 -14.70 -1.24
CA ASN A 146 -1.32 -14.40 -1.92
C ASN A 146 -1.22 -15.16 -3.24
N HIS A 147 -1.66 -16.42 -3.27
CA HIS A 147 -1.75 -17.23 -4.49
C HIS A 147 -2.82 -16.73 -5.46
N ALA A 148 -3.95 -16.21 -4.96
CA ALA A 148 -5.00 -15.64 -5.80
C ALA A 148 -4.53 -14.36 -6.51
N ALA A 149 -3.83 -13.48 -5.79
CA ALA A 149 -3.19 -12.31 -6.34
C ALA A 149 -2.04 -12.67 -7.31
N LEU A 150 -1.31 -13.77 -7.06
CA LEU A 150 -0.30 -14.24 -8.00
C LEU A 150 -0.93 -14.78 -9.30
N ALA A 151 -2.09 -15.44 -9.21
CA ALA A 151 -2.87 -15.84 -10.38
C ALA A 151 -3.32 -14.62 -11.22
N GLU A 152 -3.82 -13.56 -10.57
CA GLU A 152 -4.16 -12.27 -11.21
C GLU A 152 -2.96 -11.74 -12.01
N LEU A 153 -1.78 -11.67 -11.39
CA LEU A 153 -0.59 -11.10 -12.03
C LEU A 153 -0.04 -11.98 -13.17
N TYR A 154 -0.04 -13.31 -13.03
CA TYR A 154 0.30 -14.21 -14.14
C TYR A 154 -0.68 -14.08 -15.30
N ALA A 155 -1.98 -14.02 -15.01
CA ALA A 155 -3.00 -13.81 -16.02
C ALA A 155 -2.84 -12.45 -16.74
N ALA A 156 -2.52 -11.39 -16.00
CA ALA A 156 -2.19 -10.08 -16.57
C ALA A 156 -0.93 -10.11 -17.45
N ALA A 157 0.04 -10.98 -17.15
CA ALA A 157 1.24 -11.20 -17.95
C ALA A 157 1.02 -12.12 -19.17
N GLY A 158 -0.21 -12.63 -19.37
CA GLY A 158 -0.53 -13.60 -20.43
C GLY A 158 -0.03 -15.02 -20.14
N ASP A 159 0.45 -15.30 -18.92
CA ASP A 159 0.90 -16.63 -18.50
C ASP A 159 -0.27 -17.40 -17.85
N ILE A 160 -1.21 -17.83 -18.68
CA ILE A 160 -2.44 -18.50 -18.25
C ILE A 160 -2.14 -19.82 -17.55
N GLU A 161 -1.12 -20.56 -18.00
CA GLU A 161 -0.72 -21.82 -17.39
C GLU A 161 -0.24 -21.62 -15.95
N SER A 162 0.69 -20.67 -15.71
CA SER A 162 1.14 -20.35 -14.35
C SER A 162 0.01 -19.82 -13.47
N ALA A 163 -0.92 -19.05 -14.04
CA ALA A 163 -2.09 -18.57 -13.31
C ALA A 163 -3.01 -19.73 -12.86
N MET A 164 -3.32 -20.67 -13.76
CA MET A 164 -4.11 -21.86 -13.44
C MET A 164 -3.42 -22.75 -12.40
N ASN A 165 -2.10 -22.87 -12.47
CA ASN A 165 -1.30 -23.62 -11.50
C ASN A 165 -1.40 -23.07 -10.07
N GLN A 166 -1.78 -21.79 -9.89
CA GLN A 166 -2.01 -21.23 -8.56
C GLN A 166 -3.31 -21.72 -7.92
N LEU A 167 -4.31 -22.15 -8.71
CA LEU A 167 -5.64 -22.50 -8.21
C LEU A 167 -5.61 -23.66 -7.19
N LYS A 168 -4.62 -24.55 -7.29
CA LYS A 168 -4.45 -25.68 -6.34
C LYS A 168 -4.10 -25.25 -4.91
N TRP A 169 -3.63 -24.01 -4.73
CA TRP A 169 -3.28 -23.45 -3.42
C TRP A 169 -4.43 -22.68 -2.77
N LEU A 170 -5.54 -22.48 -3.48
CA LEU A 170 -6.67 -21.67 -3.02
C LEU A 170 -7.61 -22.53 -2.16
N THR A 171 -7.67 -22.19 -0.87
CA THR A 171 -8.49 -22.92 0.11
C THR A 171 -9.79 -22.21 0.44
N LYS A 172 -9.88 -20.89 0.16
CA LYS A 172 -11.08 -20.09 0.39
C LYS A 172 -11.90 -19.96 -0.90
N PRO A 173 -13.23 -20.18 -0.86
CA PRO A 173 -14.09 -20.03 -2.04
C PRO A 173 -14.03 -18.65 -2.69
N SER A 174 -13.93 -17.59 -1.89
CA SER A 174 -13.82 -16.19 -2.38
C SER A 174 -12.55 -15.97 -3.20
N ASP A 175 -11.42 -16.51 -2.75
CA ASP A 175 -10.13 -16.35 -3.40
C ASP A 175 -10.09 -17.13 -4.72
N LEU A 176 -10.69 -18.33 -4.72
CA LEU A 176 -10.85 -19.15 -5.92
C LEU A 176 -11.74 -18.48 -6.97
N GLU A 177 -12.86 -17.91 -6.55
CA GLU A 177 -13.75 -17.15 -7.44
C GLU A 177 -13.03 -15.94 -8.04
N TYR A 178 -12.33 -15.16 -7.19
CA TYR A 178 -11.53 -14.03 -7.63
C TYR A 178 -10.50 -14.43 -8.69
N ALA A 179 -9.66 -15.43 -8.41
CA ALA A 179 -8.61 -15.87 -9.34
C ALA A 179 -9.20 -16.40 -10.67
N ARG A 180 -10.31 -17.15 -10.62
CA ARG A 180 -11.00 -17.63 -11.84
C ARG A 180 -11.52 -16.49 -12.69
N ASN A 181 -12.07 -15.45 -12.07
CA ASN A 181 -12.58 -14.28 -12.80
C ASN A 181 -11.45 -13.56 -13.54
N GLU A 182 -10.31 -13.36 -12.89
CA GLU A 182 -9.13 -12.73 -13.52
C GLU A 182 -8.56 -13.57 -14.66
N ILE A 183 -8.41 -14.88 -14.47
CA ILE A 183 -7.95 -15.81 -15.52
C ILE A 183 -8.91 -15.80 -16.71
N ASN A 184 -10.22 -15.90 -16.46
CA ASN A 184 -11.22 -15.88 -17.51
C ASN A 184 -11.24 -14.55 -18.27
N ALA A 185 -11.05 -13.43 -17.57
CA ALA A 185 -10.96 -12.12 -18.21
C ALA A 185 -9.72 -12.01 -19.10
N ALA A 186 -8.56 -12.51 -18.64
CA ALA A 186 -7.35 -12.56 -19.45
C ALA A 186 -7.51 -13.46 -20.69
N TRP A 187 -8.07 -14.65 -20.53
CA TRP A 187 -8.34 -15.57 -21.64
C TRP A 187 -9.26 -14.95 -22.70
N LYS A 188 -10.32 -14.25 -22.27
CA LYS A 188 -11.20 -13.52 -23.20
C LYS A 188 -10.47 -12.44 -23.98
N ARG A 189 -9.54 -11.70 -23.34
CA ARG A 189 -8.70 -10.70 -24.03
C ARG A 189 -7.80 -11.35 -25.07
N GLU A 190 -7.15 -12.45 -24.74
CA GLU A 190 -6.32 -13.23 -25.66
C GLU A 190 -7.13 -13.73 -26.87
N MET A 191 -8.28 -14.35 -26.63
CA MET A 191 -9.16 -14.89 -27.69
C MET A 191 -9.78 -13.81 -28.58
N SER A 192 -9.98 -12.59 -28.06
CA SER A 192 -10.51 -11.45 -28.84
C SER A 192 -9.47 -10.76 -29.71
N GLY A 193 -8.21 -11.21 -29.68
CA GLY A 193 -7.12 -10.63 -30.48
C GLY A 193 -6.75 -9.20 -30.04
N ASN A 194 -7.18 -8.78 -28.86
CA ASN A 194 -6.79 -7.51 -28.25
C ASN A 194 -5.81 -7.79 -27.10
N PRO A 195 -4.52 -8.07 -27.39
CA PRO A 195 -3.51 -8.16 -26.36
C PRO A 195 -3.35 -6.76 -25.77
N GLY A 196 -4.03 -6.51 -24.65
CA GLY A 196 -4.06 -5.21 -23.99
C GLY A 196 -2.66 -4.61 -23.91
N LYS A 197 -2.48 -3.46 -24.56
CA LYS A 197 -1.28 -2.63 -24.47
C LYS A 197 -1.26 -1.88 -23.15
#